data_AF-A0A0A9DKA2-F1
#
_entry.id   AF-A0A0A9DKA2-F1
#
_cell.length_a   1.000
_cell.length_b   1.000
_cell.length_c   1.000
_cell.angle_alpha   90.00
_cell.angle_beta   90.00
_cell.angle_gamma   90.00
#
_symmetry.space_group_name_H-M   'P 1'
#
loop_
_entity.id
_entity.type
_entity.pdbx_description
1 polymer ?
#
loop_
_entity_poly.entity_id
_entity_poly.type
_entity_poly.pdbx_seq_one_letter_code
_entity_poly.pdbx_strand_id
1 'polypeptide(L)'
;MICAISGEVPDEPVVSKKSGLLFERRLIERYIEDHGKCPVTKEELTMDDIVPVKTNKVVKPRPLQAASIPGLLGIFQNEWDALMLSNFALEQQLHTARQELSHALYQHDAACRVIARLKKERDEARTLLAQAERQIPASVAGAAPASVVSNGKRAAMEDEIGPDGKKIRPGINPVMIDELTECNTMLSAQRKKRQVPPTLAPIDAVERYTQISSHPLHKTNKPGILSMDIHPSKDIVATGGIDMNAVLFDRPSGQILCTLTGHSKKITSLKFVPRDELFVTGSADKTVRIWQGSEDGNYNCIHTLKDHTAEVEAVTVHATQKYFVTASKDNSWCFYDISTGSCLTQVGEASGQEGYTSASFHPDGLILGTGTTDSVVKIWDVKTQSNVAKFEGHVGPVNAMSFSENGYFLATAALDGVKLWDLRKLRNFRTFSPYDPDTPTNAVEFDFSGSYLAIGGSDIRVYQVANVKVEWNVIKTLPDLSGTGKVTSVKFGADAKYIAVGSMDRNLRIFGLPGDDQMDESKSSAE
;
A
#
# COMPACT_ATOMS: atom_id res chain seq x y z
N MET A 1 20.37 46.07 17.42
CA MET A 1 19.19 45.27 17.01
C MET A 1 19.33 44.99 15.53
N ILE A 2 19.87 43.82 15.18
CA ILE A 2 20.00 43.36 13.79
C ILE A 2 19.11 42.13 13.60
N CYS A 3 18.51 42.01 12.44
CA CYS A 3 17.71 40.87 12.03
C CYS A 3 18.63 39.66 11.86
N ALA A 4 18.26 38.53 12.45
CA ALA A 4 19.06 37.31 12.38
C ALA A 4 19.06 36.63 11.00
N ILE A 5 18.18 37.06 10.07
CA ILE A 5 18.14 36.56 8.68
C ILE A 5 18.97 37.47 7.75
N SER A 6 18.69 38.78 7.76
CA SER A 6 19.32 39.71 6.82
C SER A 6 20.62 40.34 7.34
N GLY A 7 20.89 40.27 8.65
CA GLY A 7 22.01 40.97 9.28
C GLY A 7 21.84 42.49 9.38
N GLU A 8 20.73 43.04 8.88
CA GLU A 8 20.45 44.48 8.88
C GLU A 8 19.52 44.89 10.02
N VAL A 9 19.45 46.19 10.30
CA VAL A 9 18.46 46.74 11.25
C VAL A 9 17.05 46.57 10.66
N PRO A 10 16.14 45.85 11.32
CA PRO A 10 14.80 45.60 10.79
C PRO A 10 13.92 46.86 10.83
N ASP A 11 13.09 47.03 9.80
CA ASP A 11 12.09 48.10 9.68
C ASP A 11 10.82 47.74 10.47
N GLU A 12 10.36 46.48 10.35
CA GLU A 12 9.31 45.90 11.19
C GLU A 12 9.89 44.77 12.07
N PRO A 13 10.48 45.11 13.23
CA PRO A 13 11.08 44.14 14.13
C PRO A 13 10.02 43.23 14.76
N VAL A 14 10.23 41.93 14.62
CA VAL A 14 9.46 40.90 15.29
C VAL A 14 10.39 39.97 16.05
N VAL A 15 9.96 39.46 17.19
CA VAL A 15 10.73 38.53 18.02
C VAL A 15 10.00 37.21 18.12
N SER A 16 10.74 36.12 17.96
CA SER A 16 10.20 34.77 18.22
C SER A 16 10.10 34.53 19.72
N LYS A 17 8.93 34.09 20.21
CA LYS A 17 8.72 33.70 21.61
C LYS A 17 9.60 32.53 22.05
N LYS A 18 9.95 31.64 21.11
CA LYS A 18 10.72 30.41 21.36
C LYS A 18 12.21 30.67 21.37
N SER A 19 12.74 31.29 20.33
CA SER A 19 14.18 31.51 20.19
C SER A 19 14.67 32.82 20.82
N GLY A 20 13.77 33.76 21.10
CA GLY A 20 14.12 35.10 21.59
C GLY A 20 14.88 35.95 20.57
N LEU A 21 15.02 35.48 19.32
CA LEU A 21 15.75 36.16 18.26
C LEU A 21 14.89 37.21 17.56
N LEU A 22 15.57 38.27 17.12
CA LEU A 22 14.98 39.39 16.39
C LEU A 22 15.02 39.12 14.87
N PHE A 23 13.88 39.30 14.23
CA PHE A 23 13.70 39.13 12.80
C PHE A 23 13.00 40.34 12.17
N GLU A 24 13.13 40.45 10.85
CA GLU A 24 12.28 41.30 10.02
C GLU A 24 10.99 40.55 9.71
N ARG A 25 9.83 41.18 9.95
CA ARG A 25 8.51 40.55 9.80
C ARG A 25 8.33 39.81 8.48
N ARG A 26 8.56 40.51 7.36
CA ARG A 26 8.37 39.96 6.00
C ARG A 26 9.23 38.72 5.73
N LEU A 27 10.44 38.68 6.28
CA LEU A 27 11.39 37.59 6.04
C LEU A 27 11.04 36.35 6.85
N ILE A 28 10.65 36.52 8.12
CA ILE A 28 10.31 35.40 8.98
C ILE A 28 8.94 34.80 8.64
N GLU A 29 7.94 35.63 8.27
CA GLU A 29 6.63 35.15 7.83
C GLU A 29 6.76 34.25 6.60
N ARG A 30 7.49 34.71 5.58
CA ARG A 30 7.75 33.91 4.36
C ARG A 30 8.50 32.62 4.67
N TYR A 31 9.50 32.66 5.55
CA TYR A 31 10.27 31.46 5.91
C TYR A 31 9.41 30.44 6.68
N ILE A 32 8.48 30.89 7.52
CA ILE A 32 7.53 30.02 8.24
C ILE A 32 6.53 29.40 7.27
N GLU A 33 6.04 30.13 6.27
CA GLU A 33 5.17 29.58 5.22
C GLU A 33 5.87 28.47 4.41
N ASP A 34 7.14 28.67 4.06
CA ASP A 34 7.90 27.74 3.22
C ASP A 34 8.44 26.51 4.00
N HIS A 35 8.76 26.67 5.29
CA HIS A 35 9.51 25.65 6.05
C HIS A 35 8.94 25.28 7.43
N GLY A 36 8.01 26.06 8.00
CA GLY A 36 7.38 25.79 9.31
C GLY A 36 8.34 25.75 10.51
N LYS A 37 9.57 26.26 10.35
CA LYS A 37 10.66 26.17 11.34
C LYS A 37 11.39 27.50 11.47
N CYS A 38 12.10 27.68 12.59
CA CYS A 38 12.99 28.81 12.82
C CYS A 38 14.25 28.69 11.94
N PRO A 39 14.66 29.73 11.20
CA PRO A 39 15.82 29.66 10.30
C PRO A 39 17.16 29.48 11.02
N VAL A 40 17.25 29.85 12.29
CA VAL A 40 18.48 29.79 13.08
C VAL A 40 18.51 28.55 13.98
N THR A 41 17.46 28.32 14.77
CA THR A 41 17.41 27.21 15.73
C THR A 41 16.87 25.90 15.15
N LYS A 42 16.25 25.95 13.96
CA LYS A 42 15.58 24.81 13.28
C LYS A 42 14.43 24.17 14.05
N GLU A 43 13.98 24.78 15.14
CA GLU A 43 12.81 24.37 15.92
C GLU A 43 11.52 24.76 15.21
N GLU A 44 10.42 24.06 15.51
CA GLU A 44 9.11 24.36 14.93
C GLU A 44 8.60 25.73 15.41
N LEU A 45 8.26 26.60 14.46
CA LEU A 45 7.85 27.97 14.70
C LEU A 45 6.60 28.28 13.87
N THR A 46 5.54 28.71 14.53
CA THR A 46 4.26 29.05 13.90
C THR A 46 4.04 30.56 13.87
N MET A 47 3.09 31.05 13.06
CA MET A 47 2.80 32.50 12.95
C MET A 47 2.40 33.13 14.30
N ASP A 48 1.72 32.38 15.15
CA ASP A 48 1.29 32.85 16.48
C ASP A 48 2.44 32.99 17.49
N ASP A 49 3.60 32.39 17.19
CA ASP A 49 4.81 32.45 18.01
C ASP A 49 5.63 33.72 17.77
N ILE A 50 5.23 34.58 16.83
CA ILE A 50 5.92 35.81 16.46
C ILE A 50 5.26 37.00 17.16
N VAL A 51 6.05 37.84 17.83
CA VAL A 51 5.56 39.03 18.54
C VAL A 51 6.14 40.29 17.90
N PRO A 52 5.29 41.24 17.46
CA PRO A 52 5.76 42.53 16.96
C PRO A 52 6.32 43.38 18.11
N VAL A 53 7.52 43.93 17.92
CA VAL A 53 8.17 44.82 18.88
C VAL A 53 8.04 46.25 18.40
N LYS A 54 7.45 47.12 19.23
CA LYS A 54 7.40 48.55 18.94
C LYS A 54 8.76 49.18 19.24
N THR A 55 9.50 49.56 18.21
CA THR A 55 10.75 50.30 18.33
C THR A 55 10.56 51.73 17.82
N ASN A 56 11.40 52.65 18.29
CA ASN A 56 11.46 53.98 17.69
C ASN A 56 12.01 53.83 16.26
N LYS A 57 11.28 54.37 15.27
CA LYS A 57 11.67 54.32 13.87
C LYS A 57 12.99 55.07 13.68
N VAL A 58 14.09 54.34 13.57
CA VAL A 58 15.40 54.92 13.24
C VAL A 58 15.35 55.30 11.77
N VAL A 59 15.05 56.56 11.49
CA VAL A 59 15.11 57.08 10.12
C VAL A 59 16.58 57.13 9.73
N LYS A 60 17.03 56.14 8.95
CA LYS A 60 18.34 56.21 8.30
C LYS A 60 18.32 57.46 7.42
N PRO A 61 19.20 58.45 7.66
CA PRO A 61 19.27 59.62 6.78
C PRO A 61 19.57 59.11 5.37
N ARG A 62 18.82 59.59 4.37
CA ARG A 62 19.11 59.24 2.97
C ARG A 62 20.58 59.59 2.73
N PRO A 63 21.38 58.67 2.19
CA PRO A 63 22.74 59.01 1.78
C PRO A 63 22.65 60.20 0.81
N LEU A 64 23.57 61.16 0.89
CA LEU A 64 23.52 62.40 0.11
C LEU A 64 23.41 62.14 -1.41
N GLN A 65 23.85 60.97 -1.86
CA GLN A 65 23.72 60.48 -3.23
C GLN A 65 22.27 60.15 -3.61
N ALA A 66 21.43 59.67 -2.69
CA ALA A 66 20.00 59.37 -2.92
C ALA A 66 19.08 60.60 -2.83
N ALA A 67 19.64 61.80 -2.60
CA ALA A 67 18.89 63.06 -2.54
C ALA A 67 18.70 63.72 -3.92
N SER A 68 19.34 63.19 -4.98
CA SER A 68 19.23 63.68 -6.35
C SER A 68 18.82 62.57 -7.31
N ILE A 69 18.07 62.89 -8.37
CA ILE A 69 17.68 61.92 -9.41
C ILE A 69 18.91 61.24 -10.05
N PRO A 70 20.00 61.96 -10.40
CA PRO A 70 21.20 61.32 -10.95
C PRO A 70 21.86 60.33 -9.97
N GLY A 71 21.92 60.65 -8.69
CA GLY A 71 22.52 59.74 -7.70
C GLY A 71 21.63 58.54 -7.37
N LEU A 72 20.29 58.66 -7.45
CA LEU A 72 19.37 57.53 -7.34
C LEU A 72 19.54 56.55 -8.52
N LEU A 73 19.68 57.07 -9.74
CA LEU A 73 19.97 56.25 -10.92
C LEU A 73 21.32 55.54 -10.80
N GLY A 74 22.35 56.21 -10.26
CA GLY A 74 23.64 55.59 -9.98
C GLY A 74 23.57 54.45 -8.96
N ILE A 75 22.75 54.59 -7.91
CA ILE A 75 22.53 53.52 -6.91
C ILE A 75 21.83 52.33 -7.56
N PHE A 76 20.76 52.56 -8.34
CA PHE A 76 20.06 51.48 -9.02
C PHE A 76 20.96 50.74 -10.01
N GLN A 77 21.81 51.48 -10.74
CA GLN A 77 22.77 50.86 -11.65
C GLN A 77 23.76 49.96 -10.90
N ASN A 78 24.32 50.43 -9.79
CA ASN A 78 25.24 49.62 -8.98
C ASN A 78 24.58 48.36 -8.39
N GLU A 79 23.34 48.47 -7.93
CA GLU A 79 22.57 47.30 -7.44
C GLU A 79 22.28 46.30 -8.55
N TRP A 80 21.90 46.79 -9.73
CA TRP A 80 21.70 45.96 -10.92
C TRP A 80 22.98 45.27 -11.36
N ASP A 81 24.10 45.97 -11.40
CA ASP A 81 25.39 45.41 -11.78
C ASP A 81 25.83 44.32 -10.80
N ALA A 82 25.66 44.54 -9.50
CA ALA A 82 25.95 43.54 -8.46
C ALA A 82 25.04 42.30 -8.59
N LEU A 83 23.75 42.51 -8.85
CA LEU A 83 22.78 41.42 -9.04
C LEU A 83 23.11 40.61 -10.29
N MET A 84 23.39 41.26 -11.41
CA MET A 84 23.79 40.61 -12.66
C MET A 84 25.06 39.78 -12.49
N LEU A 85 26.06 40.31 -11.78
CA LEU A 85 27.31 39.59 -11.51
C LEU A 85 27.08 38.37 -10.61
N SER A 86 26.21 38.50 -9.59
CA SER A 86 25.84 37.37 -8.73
C SER A 86 25.07 36.29 -9.50
N ASN A 87 24.17 36.67 -10.39
CA ASN A 87 23.39 35.73 -11.19
C ASN A 87 24.29 35.00 -12.20
N PHE A 88 25.22 35.71 -12.84
CA PHE A 88 26.20 35.11 -13.73
C PHE A 88 27.08 34.06 -12.99
N ALA A 89 27.57 34.40 -11.79
CA ALA A 89 28.34 33.45 -10.98
C ALA A 89 27.51 32.21 -10.60
N LEU A 90 26.23 32.40 -10.28
CA LEU A 90 25.32 31.30 -9.95
C LEU A 90 25.04 30.39 -11.16
N GLU A 91 24.81 30.97 -12.34
CA GLU A 91 24.64 30.22 -13.59
C GLU A 91 25.90 29.43 -13.93
N GLN A 92 27.09 30.03 -13.75
CA GLN A 92 28.36 29.34 -13.95
C GLN A 92 28.51 28.15 -13.00
N GLN A 93 28.19 28.30 -11.71
CA GLN A 93 28.21 27.20 -10.74
C GLN A 93 27.23 26.08 -11.12
N LEU A 94 26.02 26.45 -11.57
CA LEU A 94 25.01 25.49 -12.02
C LEU A 94 25.51 24.69 -13.23
N HIS A 95 26.16 25.34 -14.19
CA HIS A 95 26.74 24.66 -15.34
C HIS A 95 27.86 23.70 -14.95
N THR A 96 28.77 24.11 -14.06
CA THR A 96 29.84 23.25 -13.55
C THR A 96 29.28 22.03 -12.81
N ALA A 97 28.33 22.23 -11.89
CA ALA A 97 27.69 21.14 -11.15
C ALA A 97 26.97 20.16 -12.09
N ARG A 98 26.35 20.66 -13.17
CA ARG A 98 25.71 19.80 -14.18
C ARG A 98 26.72 18.97 -14.96
N GLN A 99 27.90 19.51 -15.26
CA GLN A 99 28.98 18.77 -15.91
C GLN A 99 29.55 17.68 -14.99
N GLU A 100 29.80 18.01 -13.71
CA GLU A 100 30.26 17.07 -12.70
C GLU A 100 29.26 15.93 -12.49
N LEU A 101 27.96 16.25 -12.40
CA LEU A 101 26.90 15.25 -12.30
C LEU A 101 26.87 14.33 -13.52
N SER A 102 27.00 14.90 -14.72
CA SER A 102 27.03 14.11 -15.96
C SER A 102 28.21 13.14 -15.95
N HIS A 103 29.39 13.60 -15.56
CA HIS A 103 30.58 12.77 -15.44
C HIS A 103 30.42 11.66 -14.38
N ALA A 104 29.86 11.99 -13.20
CA ALA A 104 29.58 11.01 -12.16
C ALA A 104 28.59 9.92 -12.61
N LEU A 105 27.56 10.28 -13.37
CA LEU A 105 26.60 9.32 -13.93
C LEU A 105 27.25 8.38 -14.95
N TYR A 106 28.13 8.90 -15.81
CA TYR A 106 28.91 8.06 -16.74
C TYR A 106 29.84 7.10 -16.00
N GLN A 107 30.54 7.58 -14.96
CA GLN A 107 31.39 6.72 -14.13
C GLN A 107 30.58 5.66 -13.38
N HIS A 108 29.38 6.00 -12.91
CA HIS A 108 28.49 5.05 -12.25
C HIS A 108 28.04 3.93 -13.21
N ASP A 109 27.62 4.25 -14.43
CA ASP A 109 27.26 3.24 -15.43
C ASP A 109 28.47 2.34 -15.77
N ALA A 110 29.66 2.94 -15.93
CA ALA A 110 30.89 2.18 -16.15
C ALA A 110 31.19 1.22 -14.98
N ALA A 111 31.04 1.67 -13.72
CA ALA A 111 31.23 0.84 -12.54
C ALA A 111 30.19 -0.30 -12.46
N CYS A 112 28.93 -0.04 -12.81
CA CYS A 112 27.89 -1.07 -12.88
C CYS A 112 28.24 -2.18 -13.89
N ARG A 113 28.81 -1.82 -15.06
CA ARG A 113 29.29 -2.80 -16.04
C ARG A 113 30.45 -3.65 -15.52
N VAL A 114 31.36 -3.05 -14.75
CA VAL A 114 32.45 -3.79 -14.08
C VAL A 114 31.90 -4.78 -13.07
N ILE A 115 30.93 -4.36 -12.24
CA ILE A 115 30.27 -5.26 -11.26
C ILE A 115 29.57 -6.42 -11.97
N ALA A 116 28.88 -6.16 -13.09
CA ALA A 116 28.23 -7.22 -13.87
C ALA A 116 29.24 -8.24 -14.42
N ARG A 117 30.39 -7.78 -14.92
CA ARG A 117 31.48 -8.66 -15.37
C ARG A 117 32.04 -9.50 -14.22
N LEU A 118 32.36 -8.88 -13.08
CA LEU A 118 32.91 -9.58 -11.92
C LEU A 118 31.93 -10.59 -11.32
N LYS A 119 30.62 -10.29 -11.31
CA LYS A 119 29.59 -11.25 -10.89
C LYS A 119 29.59 -12.49 -11.77
N LYS A 120 29.70 -12.32 -13.09
CA LYS A 120 29.77 -13.43 -14.05
C LYS A 120 31.02 -14.29 -13.84
N GLU A 121 32.20 -13.66 -13.72
CA GLU A 121 33.47 -14.37 -13.46
C GLU A 121 33.44 -15.14 -12.13
N ARG A 122 32.85 -14.55 -11.08
CA ARG A 122 32.65 -15.22 -9.78
C ARG A 122 31.73 -16.43 -9.90
N ASP A 123 30.63 -16.30 -10.63
CA ASP A 123 29.66 -17.39 -10.77
C ASP A 123 30.25 -18.54 -11.60
N GLU A 124 30.99 -18.24 -12.67
CA GLU A 124 31.77 -19.22 -13.42
C GLU A 124 32.79 -19.94 -12.52
N ALA A 125 33.57 -19.21 -11.73
CA ALA A 125 34.52 -19.81 -10.79
C ALA A 125 33.86 -20.72 -9.74
N ARG A 126 32.69 -20.33 -9.22
CA ARG A 126 31.90 -21.16 -8.28
C ARG A 126 31.38 -22.43 -8.94
N THR A 127 30.93 -22.35 -10.19
CA THR A 127 30.47 -23.54 -10.91
C THR A 127 31.61 -24.52 -11.21
N LEU A 128 32.80 -24.02 -11.56
CA LEU A 128 33.99 -24.84 -11.75
C LEU A 128 34.44 -25.51 -10.44
N LEU A 129 34.40 -24.78 -9.32
CA LEU A 129 34.69 -25.33 -7.99
C LEU A 129 33.72 -26.47 -7.65
N ALA A 130 32.41 -26.27 -7.84
CA ALA A 130 31.39 -27.28 -7.59
C ALA A 130 31.55 -28.52 -8.50
N GLN A 131 32.01 -28.34 -9.75
CA GLN A 131 32.34 -29.45 -10.65
C GLN A 131 33.60 -30.21 -10.20
N ALA A 132 34.63 -29.49 -9.75
CA ALA A 132 35.85 -30.08 -9.23
C ALA A 132 35.59 -30.87 -7.94
N GLU A 133 34.82 -30.32 -7.00
CA GLU A 133 34.40 -31.00 -5.77
C GLU A 133 33.61 -32.29 -6.05
N ARG A 134 32.77 -32.30 -7.08
CA ARG A 134 32.05 -33.51 -7.54
C ARG A 134 32.97 -34.57 -8.17
N GLN A 135 34.15 -34.19 -8.67
CA GLN A 135 35.12 -35.11 -9.24
C GLN A 135 36.10 -35.69 -8.21
N ILE A 136 36.05 -35.24 -6.94
CA ILE A 136 36.82 -35.84 -5.85
C ILE A 136 36.14 -37.16 -5.45
N PRO A 137 36.77 -38.33 -5.63
CA PRO A 137 36.17 -39.60 -5.23
C PRO A 137 36.05 -39.67 -3.70
N ALA A 138 34.83 -39.91 -3.21
CA ALA A 138 34.58 -40.28 -1.83
C ALA A 138 35.19 -41.66 -1.55
N SER A 139 36.41 -41.68 -1.01
CA SER A 139 37.00 -42.85 -0.38
C SER A 139 37.26 -42.56 1.09
N VAL A 140 36.23 -42.63 1.93
CA VAL A 140 36.28 -43.32 3.25
C VAL A 140 34.93 -43.25 3.98
N ALA A 141 34.47 -44.44 4.39
CA ALA A 141 33.54 -44.77 5.48
C ALA A 141 32.09 -44.24 5.36
N GLY A 142 31.03 -45.05 5.36
CA GLY A 142 30.86 -46.44 5.77
C GLY A 142 29.73 -46.53 6.82
N ALA A 143 28.70 -47.32 6.48
CA ALA A 143 27.66 -47.93 7.32
C ALA A 143 26.23 -47.38 7.16
N ALA A 144 25.39 -48.18 6.50
CA ALA A 144 23.93 -48.19 6.62
C ALA A 144 23.49 -48.76 7.99
N PRO A 145 22.20 -48.66 8.36
CA PRO A 145 21.37 -49.84 8.11
C PRO A 145 19.90 -49.60 7.72
N ALA A 146 19.41 -50.56 6.93
CA ALA A 146 18.14 -51.31 6.99
C ALA A 146 16.77 -50.61 6.98
N SER A 147 16.01 -51.03 5.96
CA SER A 147 14.58 -50.91 5.71
C SER A 147 13.68 -51.60 6.75
N VAL A 148 12.58 -50.95 7.13
CA VAL A 148 11.39 -51.60 7.70
C VAL A 148 10.15 -51.13 6.94
N VAL A 149 9.44 -52.09 6.35
CA VAL A 149 8.17 -51.89 5.67
C VAL A 149 7.06 -51.87 6.71
N SER A 150 6.21 -50.83 6.74
CA SER A 150 4.88 -50.96 7.36
C SER A 150 3.83 -50.11 6.65
N ASN A 151 2.65 -50.72 6.51
CA ASN A 151 1.49 -50.28 5.75
C ASN A 151 0.81 -49.02 6.31
N GLY A 152 0.31 -48.19 5.38
CA GLY A 152 -1.06 -47.68 5.45
C GLY A 152 -1.38 -46.60 6.47
N LYS A 153 -0.91 -45.37 6.22
CA LYS A 153 -1.62 -44.12 6.50
C LYS A 153 -0.96 -43.03 5.66
N ARG A 154 -1.73 -42.32 4.82
CA ARG A 154 -1.25 -41.12 4.11
C ARG A 154 -0.75 -40.12 5.17
N ALA A 155 0.55 -40.10 5.40
CA ALA A 155 1.22 -39.15 6.24
C ALA A 155 1.26 -37.80 5.51
N ALA A 156 0.99 -36.73 6.26
CA ALA A 156 1.33 -35.38 5.86
C ALA A 156 2.80 -35.37 5.42
N MET A 157 3.11 -34.63 4.35
CA MET A 157 4.48 -34.42 3.89
C MET A 157 5.32 -33.99 5.10
N GLU A 158 6.27 -34.83 5.51
CA GLU A 158 7.24 -34.49 6.54
C GLU A 158 8.12 -33.40 5.93
N ASP A 159 7.97 -32.17 6.44
CA ASP A 159 8.82 -31.05 6.06
C ASP A 159 10.27 -31.41 6.42
N GLU A 160 11.16 -31.56 5.42
CA GLU A 160 12.59 -31.74 5.67
C GLU A 160 13.13 -30.48 6.38
N ILE A 161 13.53 -30.66 7.64
CA ILE A 161 14.11 -29.60 8.47
C ILE A 161 15.60 -29.52 8.14
N GLY A 162 16.06 -28.38 7.65
CA GLY A 162 17.48 -28.15 7.39
C GLY A 162 18.31 -28.06 8.68
N PRO A 163 19.66 -28.09 8.59
CA PRO A 163 20.55 -28.06 9.76
C PRO A 163 20.37 -26.83 10.67
N ASP A 164 19.73 -25.76 10.16
CA ASP A 164 19.39 -24.53 10.91
C ASP A 164 18.01 -24.56 11.58
N GLY A 165 17.30 -25.70 11.59
CA GLY A 165 15.97 -25.82 12.20
C GLY A 165 14.83 -25.16 11.41
N LYS A 166 15.11 -24.63 10.21
CA LYS A 166 14.11 -24.05 9.29
C LYS A 166 13.67 -25.08 8.26
N LYS A 167 12.37 -25.11 7.94
CA LYS A 167 11.82 -25.95 6.85
C LYS A 167 12.54 -25.62 5.53
N ILE A 168 13.01 -26.64 4.81
CA ILE A 168 13.60 -26.46 3.48
C ILE A 168 12.49 -26.00 2.54
N ARG A 169 12.71 -24.85 1.89
CA ARG A 169 11.74 -24.26 0.95
C ARG A 169 12.28 -24.35 -0.47
N PRO A 170 11.44 -24.72 -1.46
CA PRO A 170 11.87 -24.85 -2.86
C PRO A 170 12.43 -23.56 -3.48
N GLY A 171 12.06 -22.40 -2.93
CA GLY A 171 12.37 -21.10 -3.53
C GLY A 171 11.47 -20.79 -4.73
N ILE A 172 11.65 -19.59 -5.29
CA ILE A 172 10.97 -19.20 -6.53
C ILE A 172 11.87 -19.63 -7.69
N ASN A 173 11.45 -20.67 -8.41
CA ASN A 173 12.19 -21.22 -9.54
C ASN A 173 12.20 -20.26 -10.74
N PRO A 174 13.23 -20.32 -11.63
CA PRO A 174 13.30 -19.46 -12.81
C PRO A 174 12.06 -19.58 -13.71
N VAL A 175 11.48 -20.78 -13.85
CA VAL A 175 10.23 -21.00 -14.61
C VAL A 175 9.06 -20.20 -14.02
N MET A 176 8.98 -20.11 -12.69
CA MET A 176 7.96 -19.30 -12.01
C MET A 176 8.24 -17.82 -12.27
N ILE A 177 9.50 -17.38 -12.18
CA ILE A 177 9.89 -16.00 -12.47
C ILE A 177 9.51 -15.60 -13.90
N ASP A 178 9.71 -16.49 -14.87
CA ASP A 178 9.34 -16.28 -16.26
C ASP A 178 7.81 -16.15 -16.40
N GLU A 179 7.03 -17.03 -15.76
CA GLU A 179 5.56 -16.93 -15.75
C GLU A 179 5.07 -15.62 -15.12
N LEU A 180 5.63 -15.23 -13.98
CA LEU A 180 5.29 -13.96 -13.30
C LEU A 180 5.64 -12.77 -14.21
N THR A 181 6.77 -12.82 -14.91
CA THR A 181 7.23 -11.77 -15.82
C THR A 181 6.37 -11.70 -17.08
N GLU A 182 5.99 -12.84 -17.67
CA GLU A 182 5.11 -12.89 -18.83
C GLU A 182 3.74 -12.30 -18.49
N CYS A 183 3.13 -12.73 -17.37
CA CYS A 183 1.86 -12.18 -16.89
C CYS A 183 1.92 -10.66 -16.70
N ASN A 184 3.00 -10.18 -16.07
CA ASN A 184 3.25 -8.74 -15.92
C ASN A 184 3.32 -8.01 -17.26
N THR A 185 4.09 -8.54 -18.22
CA THR A 185 4.23 -7.89 -19.54
C THR A 185 2.90 -7.83 -20.28
N MET A 186 2.09 -8.89 -20.20
CA MET A 186 0.76 -8.95 -20.81
C MET A 186 -0.18 -7.92 -20.19
N LEU A 187 -0.30 -7.89 -18.86
CA LEU A 187 -1.19 -6.98 -18.13
C LEU A 187 -0.75 -5.52 -18.27
N SER A 188 0.56 -5.25 -18.19
CA SER A 188 1.11 -3.91 -18.40
C SER A 188 0.87 -3.39 -19.82
N ALA A 189 0.96 -4.25 -20.83
CA ALA A 189 0.68 -3.89 -22.22
C ALA A 189 -0.81 -3.63 -22.47
N GLN A 190 -1.69 -4.46 -21.88
CA GLN A 190 -3.14 -4.29 -21.96
C GLN A 190 -3.60 -3.03 -21.22
N ARG A 191 -2.98 -2.67 -20.09
CA ARG A 191 -3.35 -1.49 -19.31
C ARG A 191 -3.29 -0.20 -20.12
N LYS A 192 -2.24 0.00 -20.93
CA LYS A 192 -2.10 1.20 -21.79
C LYS A 192 -3.22 1.33 -22.82
N LYS A 193 -3.88 0.23 -23.17
CA LYS A 193 -4.96 0.15 -24.16
C LYS A 193 -6.35 0.05 -23.52
N ARG A 194 -6.43 -0.05 -22.19
CA ARG A 194 -7.69 -0.28 -21.49
C ARG A 194 -8.56 0.96 -21.58
N GLN A 195 -9.76 0.78 -22.12
CA GLN A 195 -10.82 1.77 -22.02
C GLN A 195 -11.68 1.44 -20.80
N VAL A 196 -12.23 2.48 -20.18
CA VAL A 196 -13.20 2.31 -19.10
C VAL A 196 -14.41 1.58 -19.67
N PRO A 197 -14.89 0.48 -19.04
CA PRO A 197 -16.05 -0.25 -19.51
C PRO A 197 -17.27 0.68 -19.67
N PRO A 198 -18.06 0.56 -20.76
CA PRO A 198 -19.26 1.38 -20.93
C PRO A 198 -20.36 1.03 -19.92
N THR A 199 -20.24 -0.12 -19.26
CA THR A 199 -21.12 -0.62 -18.21
C THR A 199 -20.80 -0.06 -16.82
N LEU A 200 -19.70 0.68 -16.68
CA LEU A 200 -19.34 1.35 -15.43
C LEU A 200 -20.46 2.28 -14.97
N ALA A 201 -20.82 2.19 -13.70
CA ALA A 201 -21.79 3.11 -13.09
C ALA A 201 -21.34 4.57 -13.31
N PRO A 202 -22.18 5.44 -13.93
CA PRO A 202 -21.85 6.85 -14.10
C PRO A 202 -21.85 7.55 -12.74
N ILE A 203 -21.20 8.71 -12.66
CA ILE A 203 -21.05 9.49 -11.42
C ILE A 203 -22.42 9.79 -10.79
N ASP A 204 -23.39 10.20 -11.62
CA ASP A 204 -24.76 10.49 -11.21
C ASP A 204 -25.47 9.28 -10.58
N ALA A 205 -25.11 8.05 -11.00
CA ALA A 205 -25.65 6.84 -10.40
C ALA A 205 -25.05 6.61 -9.01
N VAL A 206 -23.74 6.72 -8.88
CA VAL A 206 -23.01 6.56 -7.61
C VAL A 206 -23.49 7.57 -6.55
N GLU A 207 -23.79 8.81 -6.96
CA GLU A 207 -24.35 9.83 -6.07
C GLU A 207 -25.73 9.43 -5.51
N ARG A 208 -26.51 8.64 -6.27
CA ARG A 208 -27.83 8.17 -5.88
C ARG A 208 -27.82 6.87 -5.11
N TYR A 209 -26.66 6.32 -4.77
CA TYR A 209 -26.60 5.06 -4.03
C TYR A 209 -27.30 5.17 -2.67
N THR A 210 -28.15 4.18 -2.41
CA THR A 210 -28.88 3.99 -1.16
C THR A 210 -28.63 2.59 -0.65
N GLN A 211 -28.85 2.35 0.65
CA GLN A 211 -28.78 0.99 1.19
C GLN A 211 -29.93 0.16 0.60
N ILE A 212 -29.58 -0.83 -0.21
CA ILE A 212 -30.54 -1.75 -0.85
C ILE A 212 -30.93 -2.84 0.14
N SER A 213 -29.91 -3.47 0.74
CA SER A 213 -30.11 -4.60 1.64
C SER A 213 -29.09 -4.60 2.78
N SER A 214 -29.44 -5.30 3.87
CA SER A 214 -28.60 -5.47 5.04
C SER A 214 -28.83 -6.87 5.61
N HIS A 215 -27.77 -7.68 5.65
CA HIS A 215 -27.84 -9.09 6.04
C HIS A 215 -26.93 -9.36 7.25
N PRO A 216 -27.47 -9.83 8.39
CA PRO A 216 -26.67 -10.25 9.53
C PRO A 216 -26.08 -11.65 9.28
N LEU A 217 -24.83 -11.72 8.82
CA LEU A 217 -24.21 -12.99 8.39
C LEU A 217 -23.50 -13.75 9.51
N HIS A 218 -22.98 -13.05 10.52
CA HIS A 218 -22.18 -13.65 11.59
C HIS A 218 -22.92 -13.72 12.93
N LYS A 219 -22.41 -14.56 13.84
CA LYS A 219 -23.03 -14.83 15.14
C LYS A 219 -23.18 -13.56 15.98
N THR A 220 -24.28 -13.50 16.74
CA THR A 220 -24.63 -12.35 17.57
C THR A 220 -23.75 -12.19 18.82
N ASN A 221 -23.18 -13.28 19.33
CA ASN A 221 -22.34 -13.28 20.54
C ASN A 221 -20.92 -12.74 20.32
N LYS A 222 -20.41 -12.82 19.10
CA LYS A 222 -19.11 -12.29 18.67
C LYS A 222 -19.30 -11.53 17.34
N PRO A 223 -19.92 -10.34 17.39
CA PRO A 223 -20.27 -9.61 16.17
C PRO A 223 -19.00 -9.04 15.52
N GLY A 224 -18.96 -9.09 14.19
CA GLY A 224 -18.00 -8.34 13.39
C GLY A 224 -17.49 -9.09 12.19
N ILE A 225 -17.64 -8.47 11.03
CA ILE A 225 -16.96 -8.84 9.79
C ILE A 225 -15.60 -8.13 9.82
N LEU A 226 -14.51 -8.84 9.55
CA LEU A 226 -13.16 -8.27 9.48
C LEU A 226 -12.65 -8.14 8.04
N SER A 227 -13.08 -9.04 7.16
CA SER A 227 -12.63 -9.07 5.77
C SER A 227 -13.76 -9.52 4.87
N MET A 228 -13.68 -9.08 3.62
CA MET A 228 -14.64 -9.37 2.58
C MET A 228 -13.98 -9.39 1.21
N ASP A 229 -14.52 -10.22 0.32
CA ASP A 229 -14.12 -10.27 -1.08
C ASP A 229 -15.34 -10.67 -1.92
N ILE A 230 -15.37 -10.23 -3.18
CA ILE A 230 -16.50 -10.47 -4.10
C ILE A 230 -16.00 -11.31 -5.26
N HIS A 231 -16.75 -12.36 -5.60
CA HIS A 231 -16.52 -13.14 -6.80
C HIS A 231 -17.11 -12.41 -8.02
N PRO A 232 -16.30 -11.84 -8.93
CA PRO A 232 -16.79 -10.86 -9.91
C PRO A 232 -17.79 -11.43 -10.92
N SER A 233 -17.71 -12.71 -11.28
CA SER A 233 -18.60 -13.32 -12.29
C SER A 233 -19.87 -13.96 -11.72
N LYS A 234 -19.84 -14.39 -10.45
CA LYS A 234 -20.95 -15.08 -9.79
C LYS A 234 -21.70 -14.17 -8.82
N ASP A 235 -21.11 -13.03 -8.51
CA ASP A 235 -21.64 -12.04 -7.58
C ASP A 235 -21.88 -12.58 -6.16
N ILE A 236 -21.01 -13.50 -5.75
CA ILE A 236 -20.98 -14.09 -4.41
C ILE A 236 -20.06 -13.25 -3.53
N VAL A 237 -20.53 -12.87 -2.36
CA VAL A 237 -19.76 -12.14 -1.36
C VAL A 237 -19.28 -13.11 -0.28
N ALA A 238 -17.97 -13.19 -0.08
CA ALA A 238 -17.37 -13.88 1.04
C ALA A 238 -17.12 -12.93 2.19
N THR A 239 -17.46 -13.33 3.41
CA THR A 239 -17.23 -12.55 4.63
C THR A 239 -16.53 -13.38 5.69
N GLY A 240 -15.60 -12.77 6.42
CA GLY A 240 -14.76 -13.42 7.42
C GLY A 240 -14.98 -12.77 8.77
N GLY A 241 -15.33 -13.56 9.78
CA GLY A 241 -15.84 -13.05 11.04
C GLY A 241 -14.90 -13.22 12.24
N ILE A 242 -15.21 -12.43 13.27
CA ILE A 242 -14.66 -12.62 14.63
C ILE A 242 -15.15 -13.94 15.25
N ASP A 243 -16.28 -14.45 14.76
CA ASP A 243 -16.88 -15.73 15.16
C ASP A 243 -16.19 -16.97 14.59
N MET A 244 -15.02 -16.79 13.95
CA MET A 244 -14.14 -17.84 13.39
C MET A 244 -14.66 -18.48 12.10
N ASN A 245 -15.80 -18.01 11.61
CA ASN A 245 -16.45 -18.56 10.42
C ASN A 245 -16.18 -17.66 9.21
N ALA A 246 -16.12 -18.27 8.03
CA ALA A 246 -16.30 -17.55 6.78
C ALA A 246 -17.70 -17.87 6.22
N VAL A 247 -18.42 -16.88 5.73
CA VAL A 247 -19.77 -17.02 5.19
C VAL A 247 -19.76 -16.60 3.73
N LEU A 248 -20.26 -17.49 2.86
CA LEU A 248 -20.51 -17.18 1.45
C LEU A 248 -21.97 -16.81 1.28
N PHE A 249 -22.20 -15.61 0.77
CA PHE A 249 -23.50 -15.02 0.56
C PHE A 249 -23.71 -14.76 -0.93
N ASP A 250 -24.75 -15.33 -1.50
CA ASP A 250 -25.13 -15.11 -2.89
C ASP A 250 -26.00 -13.86 -2.98
N ARG A 251 -25.46 -12.79 -3.59
CA ARG A 251 -26.16 -11.49 -3.64
C ARG A 251 -27.46 -11.57 -4.45
N PRO A 252 -27.48 -12.14 -5.67
CA PRO A 252 -28.71 -12.24 -6.47
C PRO A 252 -29.85 -12.99 -5.79
N SER A 253 -29.59 -14.12 -5.12
CA SER A 253 -30.64 -14.87 -4.41
C SER A 253 -30.94 -14.34 -3.00
N GLY A 254 -30.03 -13.56 -2.42
CA GLY A 254 -30.12 -13.09 -1.04
C GLY A 254 -29.94 -14.20 0.00
N GLN A 255 -29.36 -15.35 -0.39
CA GLN A 255 -29.21 -16.52 0.48
C GLN A 255 -27.76 -16.78 0.89
N ILE A 256 -27.60 -17.41 2.06
CA ILE A 256 -26.31 -17.93 2.51
C ILE A 256 -26.07 -19.27 1.82
N LEU A 257 -25.04 -19.36 0.98
CA LEU A 257 -24.67 -20.60 0.29
C LEU A 257 -24.06 -21.61 1.25
N CYS A 258 -23.06 -21.17 2.02
CA CYS A 258 -22.40 -22.02 2.99
C CYS A 258 -21.69 -21.22 4.09
N THR A 259 -21.51 -21.86 5.25
CA THR A 259 -20.68 -21.35 6.35
C THR A 259 -19.49 -22.27 6.56
N LEU A 260 -18.29 -21.76 6.34
CA LEU A 260 -17.03 -22.49 6.50
C LEU A 260 -16.59 -22.41 7.96
N THR A 261 -16.52 -23.57 8.60
CA THR A 261 -16.07 -23.70 9.99
C THR A 261 -14.77 -24.50 10.02
N GLY A 262 -13.77 -24.03 10.77
CA GLY A 262 -12.53 -24.79 10.94
C GLY A 262 -11.42 -24.02 11.64
N HIS A 263 -11.38 -22.70 11.50
CA HIS A 263 -10.45 -21.86 12.25
C HIS A 263 -10.77 -21.85 13.74
N SER A 264 -9.73 -21.70 14.57
CA SER A 264 -9.85 -21.67 16.04
C SER A 264 -9.85 -20.26 16.63
N LYS A 265 -9.60 -19.24 15.79
CA LYS A 265 -9.68 -17.81 16.12
C LYS A 265 -10.27 -17.03 14.95
N LYS A 266 -10.48 -15.73 15.14
CA LYS A 266 -11.03 -14.80 14.15
C LYS A 266 -10.34 -14.92 12.79
N ILE A 267 -11.12 -14.83 11.71
CA ILE A 267 -10.61 -14.75 10.34
C ILE A 267 -10.31 -13.29 10.06
N THR A 268 -9.05 -12.97 9.80
CA THR A 268 -8.54 -11.61 9.63
C THR A 268 -8.57 -11.18 8.17
N SER A 269 -8.34 -12.11 7.24
CA SER A 269 -8.33 -11.84 5.81
C SER A 269 -8.86 -13.03 5.02
N LEU A 270 -9.51 -12.76 3.90
CA LEU A 270 -9.97 -13.77 2.96
C LEU A 270 -9.89 -13.27 1.52
N LYS A 271 -9.73 -14.20 0.57
CA LYS A 271 -9.71 -13.91 -0.87
C LYS A 271 -10.26 -15.04 -1.72
N PHE A 272 -10.97 -14.68 -2.78
CA PHE A 272 -11.35 -15.60 -3.84
C PHE A 272 -10.19 -15.81 -4.83
N VAL A 273 -10.17 -17.00 -5.41
CA VAL A 273 -9.35 -17.37 -6.57
C VAL A 273 -10.32 -17.84 -7.66
N PRO A 274 -10.86 -16.92 -8.47
CA PRO A 274 -11.98 -17.21 -9.37
C PRO A 274 -11.70 -18.30 -10.41
N ARG A 275 -10.44 -18.44 -10.83
CA ARG A 275 -10.04 -19.39 -11.88
C ARG A 275 -10.36 -20.85 -11.53
N ASP A 276 -10.12 -21.21 -10.27
CA ASP A 276 -10.15 -22.60 -9.81
C ASP A 276 -11.29 -22.86 -8.80
N GLU A 277 -12.21 -21.89 -8.63
CA GLU A 277 -13.29 -21.94 -7.62
C GLU A 277 -12.75 -22.16 -6.19
N LEU A 278 -11.57 -21.61 -5.93
CA LEU A 278 -10.88 -21.72 -4.65
C LEU A 278 -11.08 -20.46 -3.81
N PHE A 279 -10.93 -20.66 -2.52
CA PHE A 279 -11.08 -19.61 -1.53
C PHE A 279 -10.01 -19.76 -0.46
N VAL A 280 -9.32 -18.67 -0.11
CA VAL A 280 -8.22 -18.69 0.86
C VAL A 280 -8.58 -17.85 2.07
N THR A 281 -8.40 -18.39 3.27
CA THR A 281 -8.63 -17.70 4.54
C THR A 281 -7.38 -17.65 5.40
N GLY A 282 -7.04 -16.46 5.91
CA GLY A 282 -6.01 -16.24 6.92
C GLY A 282 -6.65 -15.92 8.27
N SER A 283 -6.05 -16.43 9.35
CA SER A 283 -6.61 -16.28 10.69
C SER A 283 -5.55 -15.92 11.73
N ALA A 284 -6.04 -15.31 12.81
CA ALA A 284 -5.27 -15.10 14.04
C ALA A 284 -4.87 -16.43 14.73
N ASP A 285 -5.39 -17.57 14.29
CA ASP A 285 -4.94 -18.89 14.73
C ASP A 285 -3.61 -19.34 14.11
N LYS A 286 -2.97 -18.45 13.34
CA LYS A 286 -1.66 -18.64 12.69
C LYS A 286 -1.72 -19.60 11.50
N THR A 287 -2.93 -20.03 11.11
CA THR A 287 -3.13 -20.92 9.97
C THR A 287 -3.72 -20.19 8.79
N VAL A 288 -3.38 -20.69 7.61
CA VAL A 288 -4.02 -20.32 6.35
C VAL A 288 -4.71 -21.56 5.81
N ARG A 289 -5.96 -21.43 5.39
CA ARG A 289 -6.74 -22.54 4.83
C ARG A 289 -7.13 -22.25 3.40
N ILE A 290 -7.02 -23.28 2.57
CA ILE A 290 -7.50 -23.26 1.19
C ILE A 290 -8.74 -24.15 1.13
N TRP A 291 -9.82 -23.58 0.63
CA TRP A 291 -11.13 -24.19 0.52
C TRP A 291 -11.45 -24.38 -0.96
N GLN A 292 -11.92 -25.56 -1.32
CA GLN A 292 -12.34 -25.88 -2.68
C GLN A 292 -13.84 -26.14 -2.73
N GLY A 293 -14.51 -25.48 -3.67
CA GLY A 293 -15.92 -25.74 -3.96
C GLY A 293 -16.10 -27.11 -4.61
N SER A 294 -17.13 -27.83 -4.18
CA SER A 294 -17.66 -29.03 -4.82
C SER A 294 -18.82 -28.68 -5.74
N GLU A 295 -19.17 -29.58 -6.66
CA GLU A 295 -20.34 -29.42 -7.56
C GLU A 295 -21.66 -29.26 -6.78
N ASP A 296 -21.73 -29.78 -5.56
CA ASP A 296 -22.88 -29.65 -4.65
C ASP A 296 -23.00 -28.27 -3.97
N GLY A 297 -22.13 -27.31 -4.29
CA GLY A 297 -22.10 -25.97 -3.71
C GLY A 297 -21.50 -25.88 -2.30
N ASN A 298 -20.96 -26.99 -1.77
CA ASN A 298 -20.27 -27.02 -0.50
C ASN A 298 -18.76 -26.83 -0.67
N TYR A 299 -18.08 -26.30 0.34
CA TYR A 299 -16.64 -26.02 0.31
C TYR A 299 -15.90 -26.85 1.35
N ASN A 300 -14.86 -27.55 0.90
CA ASN A 300 -14.04 -28.39 1.76
C ASN A 300 -12.63 -27.81 1.90
N CYS A 301 -12.07 -27.88 3.10
CA CYS A 301 -10.69 -27.46 3.36
C CYS A 301 -9.74 -28.51 2.77
N ILE A 302 -9.04 -28.16 1.68
CA ILE A 302 -8.08 -29.04 1.01
C ILE A 302 -6.68 -28.92 1.62
N HIS A 303 -6.31 -27.72 2.08
CA HIS A 303 -4.98 -27.44 2.65
C HIS A 303 -5.11 -26.62 3.93
N THR A 304 -4.31 -26.96 4.95
CA THR A 304 -4.14 -26.17 6.17
C THR A 304 -2.66 -25.89 6.38
N LEU A 305 -2.26 -24.65 6.16
CA LEU A 305 -0.87 -24.20 6.13
C LEU A 305 -0.50 -23.60 7.49
N LYS A 306 0.68 -23.94 8.00
CA LYS A 306 1.14 -23.61 9.36
C LYS A 306 2.60 -23.13 9.37
N ASP A 307 2.95 -22.25 8.43
CA ASP A 307 4.32 -21.75 8.32
C ASP A 307 4.55 -20.46 9.11
N HIS A 308 3.49 -19.79 9.53
CA HIS A 308 3.54 -18.58 10.34
C HIS A 308 3.58 -18.91 11.84
N THR A 309 4.37 -18.13 12.60
CA THR A 309 4.51 -18.30 14.05
C THR A 309 3.64 -17.33 14.86
N ALA A 310 3.05 -16.34 14.19
CA ALA A 310 2.10 -15.35 14.73
C ALA A 310 0.85 -15.23 13.87
N GLU A 311 -0.02 -14.28 14.22
CA GLU A 311 -1.30 -14.03 13.55
C GLU A 311 -1.10 -13.66 12.08
N VAL A 312 -1.79 -14.35 11.18
CA VAL A 312 -1.85 -13.96 9.77
C VAL A 312 -2.84 -12.81 9.69
N GLU A 313 -2.42 -11.65 9.17
CA GLU A 313 -3.28 -10.46 9.10
C GLU A 313 -3.79 -10.19 7.69
N ALA A 314 -3.06 -10.62 6.66
CA ALA A 314 -3.46 -10.40 5.27
C ALA A 314 -3.22 -11.62 4.39
N VAL A 315 -4.12 -11.80 3.43
CA VAL A 315 -4.03 -12.76 2.32
C VAL A 315 -4.30 -11.99 1.03
N THR A 316 -3.44 -12.16 0.04
CA THR A 316 -3.60 -11.55 -1.29
C THR A 316 -3.25 -12.55 -2.38
N VAL A 317 -4.05 -12.57 -3.45
CA VAL A 317 -3.87 -13.51 -4.57
C VAL A 317 -3.09 -12.81 -5.69
N HIS A 318 -2.19 -13.55 -6.33
CA HIS A 318 -1.40 -13.06 -7.45
C HIS A 318 -2.26 -12.98 -8.73
N ALA A 319 -1.93 -12.07 -9.64
CA ALA A 319 -2.70 -11.85 -10.88
C ALA A 319 -2.83 -13.10 -11.78
N THR A 320 -1.88 -14.05 -11.71
CA THR A 320 -1.94 -15.34 -12.43
C THR A 320 -2.99 -16.31 -11.90
N GLN A 321 -3.56 -16.05 -10.71
CA GLN A 321 -4.48 -16.93 -9.99
C GLN A 321 -3.90 -18.29 -9.60
N LYS A 322 -2.57 -18.47 -9.68
CA LYS A 322 -1.88 -19.70 -9.26
C LYS A 322 -1.13 -19.58 -7.93
N TYR A 323 -0.83 -18.35 -7.53
CA TYR A 323 -0.03 -18.06 -6.35
C TYR A 323 -0.78 -17.10 -5.43
N PHE A 324 -0.42 -17.12 -4.16
CA PHE A 324 -0.90 -16.14 -3.20
C PHE A 324 0.18 -15.84 -2.17
N VAL A 325 0.01 -14.72 -1.49
CA VAL A 325 0.88 -14.27 -0.40
C VAL A 325 0.06 -14.10 0.85
N THR A 326 0.68 -14.46 1.97
CA THR A 326 0.20 -14.11 3.30
C THR A 326 1.20 -13.20 3.99
N ALA A 327 0.70 -12.28 4.79
CA ALA A 327 1.51 -11.42 5.64
C ALA A 327 1.07 -11.58 7.10
N SER A 328 2.05 -11.64 7.99
CA SER A 328 1.85 -12.02 9.38
C SER A 328 2.57 -11.07 10.34
N LYS A 329 2.09 -11.07 11.59
CA LYS A 329 2.75 -10.39 12.72
C LYS A 329 4.04 -11.06 13.18
N ASP A 330 4.49 -12.14 12.52
CA ASP A 330 5.81 -12.75 12.75
C ASP A 330 6.92 -12.08 11.94
N ASN A 331 6.64 -10.90 11.39
CA ASN A 331 7.55 -10.07 10.61
C ASN A 331 7.97 -10.74 9.29
N SER A 332 7.19 -11.73 8.83
CA SER A 332 7.40 -12.39 7.55
C SER A 332 6.15 -12.38 6.67
N TRP A 333 6.40 -12.40 5.36
CA TRP A 333 5.40 -12.79 4.39
C TRP A 333 5.83 -14.10 3.71
N CYS A 334 4.85 -14.92 3.37
CA CYS A 334 5.05 -16.21 2.72
C CYS A 334 4.44 -16.20 1.33
N PHE A 335 5.11 -16.78 0.35
CA PHE A 335 4.61 -16.96 -1.02
C PHE A 335 4.29 -18.44 -1.24
N TYR A 336 3.09 -18.73 -1.73
CA TYR A 336 2.55 -20.07 -1.84
C TYR A 336 2.07 -20.39 -3.24
N ASP A 337 2.18 -21.66 -3.61
CA ASP A 337 1.44 -22.24 -4.72
C ASP A 337 0.07 -22.74 -4.23
N ILE A 338 -0.99 -22.27 -4.87
CA ILE A 338 -2.38 -22.58 -4.51
C ILE A 338 -2.69 -24.05 -4.72
N SER A 339 -2.19 -24.63 -5.82
CA SER A 339 -2.54 -25.98 -6.24
C SER A 339 -1.97 -27.05 -5.30
N THR A 340 -0.70 -26.86 -4.92
CA THR A 340 0.04 -27.80 -4.08
C THR A 340 -0.07 -27.47 -2.58
N GLY A 341 -0.49 -26.25 -2.23
CA GLY A 341 -0.45 -25.76 -0.85
C GLY A 341 0.97 -25.61 -0.30
N SER A 342 2.00 -25.63 -1.16
CA SER A 342 3.40 -25.62 -0.74
C SER A 342 3.91 -24.20 -0.54
N CYS A 343 4.65 -23.97 0.54
CA CYS A 343 5.28 -22.68 0.78
C CYS A 343 6.60 -22.57 0.02
N LEU A 344 6.64 -21.69 -0.98
CA LEU A 344 7.78 -21.52 -1.87
C LEU A 344 8.87 -20.66 -1.24
N THR A 345 8.51 -19.57 -0.55
CA THR A 345 9.47 -18.73 0.19
C THR A 345 8.86 -18.12 1.45
N GLN A 346 9.71 -17.88 2.45
CA GLN A 346 9.43 -16.97 3.57
C GLN A 346 10.41 -15.83 3.48
N VAL A 347 9.91 -14.61 3.46
CA VAL A 347 10.76 -13.43 3.50
C VAL A 347 10.39 -12.69 4.77
N GLY A 348 11.35 -12.64 5.69
CA GLY A 348 11.24 -11.89 6.94
C GLY A 348 12.55 -11.19 7.24
N GLU A 349 12.46 -10.07 7.94
CA GLU A 349 13.65 -9.32 8.38
C GLU A 349 14.08 -9.82 9.77
N ALA A 350 15.36 -10.19 9.92
CA ALA A 350 15.88 -10.72 11.18
C ALA A 350 16.04 -9.64 12.29
N SER A 351 15.92 -8.36 11.96
CA SER A 351 16.37 -7.24 12.80
C SER A 351 15.28 -6.24 13.21
N GLY A 352 14.00 -6.49 12.92
CA GLY A 352 12.91 -5.55 13.21
C GLY A 352 11.73 -6.22 13.91
N GLN A 353 11.09 -5.50 14.84
CA GLN A 353 9.81 -5.87 15.48
C GLN A 353 8.62 -5.30 14.68
N GLU A 354 8.72 -5.31 13.34
CA GLU A 354 7.71 -4.73 12.46
C GLU A 354 6.79 -5.84 11.93
N GLY A 355 5.71 -6.12 12.65
CA GLY A 355 4.69 -7.07 12.21
C GLY A 355 3.93 -6.51 11.00
N TYR A 356 3.53 -7.38 10.08
CA TYR A 356 2.69 -6.97 8.95
C TYR A 356 1.21 -6.99 9.33
N THR A 357 0.49 -5.93 8.96
CA THR A 357 -0.94 -5.73 9.27
C THR A 357 -1.82 -5.72 8.02
N SER A 358 -1.25 -5.43 6.85
CA SER A 358 -1.96 -5.46 5.57
C SER A 358 -1.03 -5.86 4.43
N ALA A 359 -1.58 -6.43 3.37
CA ALA A 359 -0.83 -6.76 2.15
C ALA A 359 -1.75 -6.73 0.93
N SER A 360 -1.20 -6.33 -0.21
CA SER A 360 -1.89 -6.36 -1.51
C SER A 360 -0.87 -6.57 -2.61
N PHE A 361 -1.21 -7.40 -3.59
CA PHE A 361 -0.46 -7.45 -4.85
C PHE A 361 -0.75 -6.21 -5.70
N HIS A 362 0.27 -5.78 -6.44
CA HIS A 362 0.08 -4.91 -7.59
C HIS A 362 -0.71 -5.65 -8.68
N PRO A 363 -1.56 -4.98 -9.48
CA PRO A 363 -2.33 -5.66 -10.52
C PRO A 363 -1.48 -6.35 -11.58
N ASP A 364 -0.22 -5.94 -11.77
CA ASP A 364 0.74 -6.64 -12.65
C ASP A 364 1.54 -7.75 -11.97
N GLY A 365 1.31 -8.04 -10.69
CA GLY A 365 1.85 -9.22 -10.01
C GLY A 365 3.32 -9.19 -9.55
N LEU A 366 4.20 -8.36 -10.14
CA LEU A 366 5.62 -8.33 -9.77
C LEU A 366 5.93 -7.64 -8.44
N ILE A 367 5.03 -6.77 -8.00
CA ILE A 367 5.25 -5.95 -6.80
C ILE A 367 4.21 -6.33 -5.75
N LEU A 368 4.68 -6.44 -4.51
CA LEU A 368 3.85 -6.66 -3.32
C LEU A 368 3.97 -5.45 -2.39
N GLY A 369 2.84 -4.88 -2.01
CA GLY A 369 2.78 -3.91 -0.92
C GLY A 369 2.50 -4.62 0.40
N THR A 370 3.19 -4.22 1.46
CA THR A 370 2.91 -4.67 2.84
C THR A 370 2.89 -3.47 3.78
N GLY A 371 1.83 -3.33 4.59
CA GLY A 371 1.76 -2.36 5.67
C GLY A 371 2.25 -2.96 6.99
N THR A 372 2.97 -2.18 7.79
CA THR A 372 3.51 -2.60 9.09
C THR A 372 2.73 -2.01 10.26
N THR A 373 2.94 -2.59 11.45
CA THR A 373 2.51 -2.02 12.75
C THR A 373 3.10 -0.65 13.02
N ASP A 374 4.28 -0.38 12.46
CA ASP A 374 5.10 0.80 12.76
C ASP A 374 4.84 1.96 11.78
N SER A 375 3.67 1.95 11.13
CA SER A 375 3.22 3.01 10.22
C SER A 375 4.04 3.12 8.92
N VAL A 376 4.75 2.05 8.53
CA VAL A 376 5.55 2.01 7.31
C VAL A 376 4.86 1.14 6.27
N VAL A 377 4.85 1.60 5.02
CA VAL A 377 4.43 0.78 3.88
C VAL A 377 5.68 0.36 3.13
N LYS A 378 5.92 -0.95 3.05
CA LYS A 378 7.04 -1.54 2.33
C LYS A 378 6.57 -2.06 0.97
N ILE A 379 7.38 -1.86 -0.05
CA ILE A 379 7.16 -2.35 -1.41
C ILE A 379 8.26 -3.36 -1.71
N TRP A 380 7.85 -4.56 -2.12
CA TRP A 380 8.72 -5.69 -2.39
C TRP A 380 8.69 -6.05 -3.86
N ASP A 381 9.87 -6.34 -4.43
CA ASP A 381 9.95 -7.08 -5.68
C ASP A 381 9.88 -8.58 -5.36
N VAL A 382 8.86 -9.24 -5.90
CA VAL A 382 8.56 -10.65 -5.64
C VAL A 382 9.67 -11.55 -6.20
N LYS A 383 10.31 -11.16 -7.31
CA LYS A 383 11.35 -11.98 -7.97
C LYS A 383 12.63 -12.02 -7.16
N THR A 384 13.09 -10.85 -6.73
CA THR A 384 14.34 -10.70 -5.98
C THR A 384 14.14 -10.88 -4.48
N GLN A 385 12.89 -10.91 -4.02
CA GLN A 385 12.52 -10.99 -2.60
C GLN A 385 13.10 -9.82 -1.78
N SER A 386 13.36 -8.69 -2.44
CA SER A 386 13.99 -7.52 -1.83
C SER A 386 12.99 -6.38 -1.67
N ASN A 387 13.11 -5.66 -0.57
CA ASN A 387 12.42 -4.39 -0.39
C ASN A 387 13.01 -3.34 -1.36
N VAL A 388 12.18 -2.81 -2.25
CA VAL A 388 12.59 -1.84 -3.28
C VAL A 388 12.16 -0.40 -2.97
N ALA A 389 11.17 -0.21 -2.11
CA ALA A 389 10.77 1.11 -1.64
C ALA A 389 10.10 1.05 -0.26
N LYS A 390 10.24 2.15 0.49
CA LYS A 390 9.57 2.36 1.77
C LYS A 390 8.85 3.71 1.72
N PHE A 391 7.59 3.70 2.16
CA PHE A 391 6.79 4.90 2.33
C PHE A 391 6.56 5.13 3.81
N GLU A 392 7.08 6.26 4.29
CA GLU A 392 6.97 6.73 5.66
C GLU A 392 6.05 7.94 5.74
N GLY A 393 5.44 8.16 6.91
CA GLY A 393 4.62 9.34 7.19
C GLY A 393 3.19 9.07 7.62
N HIS A 394 2.76 7.79 7.68
CA HIS A 394 1.54 7.42 8.39
C HIS A 394 1.72 7.52 9.91
N VAL A 395 0.61 7.61 10.63
CA VAL A 395 0.57 7.47 12.08
C VAL A 395 -0.24 6.22 12.41
N GLY A 396 0.37 5.31 13.17
CA GLY A 396 -0.23 4.06 13.59
C GLY A 396 -0.21 2.95 12.51
N PRO A 397 -0.72 1.76 12.87
CA PRO A 397 -0.71 0.60 11.98
C PRO A 397 -1.43 0.85 10.66
N VAL A 398 -0.86 0.33 9.57
CA VAL A 398 -1.48 0.40 8.24
C VAL A 398 -2.49 -0.74 8.09
N ASN A 399 -3.78 -0.43 8.23
CA ASN A 399 -4.85 -1.41 8.32
C ASN A 399 -5.31 -1.93 6.96
N ALA A 400 -5.26 -1.11 5.92
CA ALA A 400 -5.66 -1.51 4.58
C ALA A 400 -4.82 -0.85 3.50
N MET A 401 -4.78 -1.50 2.34
CA MET A 401 -4.14 -0.98 1.15
C MET A 401 -4.83 -1.48 -0.11
N SER A 402 -4.79 -0.66 -1.15
CA SER A 402 -5.34 -1.00 -2.46
C SER A 402 -4.49 -0.35 -3.55
N PHE A 403 -4.00 -1.16 -4.48
CA PHE A 403 -3.37 -0.67 -5.69
C PHE A 403 -4.44 -0.26 -6.69
N SER A 404 -4.24 0.88 -7.34
CA SER A 404 -5.09 1.29 -8.45
C SER A 404 -4.75 0.46 -9.68
N GLU A 405 -5.78 0.10 -10.42
CA GLU A 405 -5.67 -0.57 -11.72
C GLU A 405 -4.98 0.28 -12.81
N ASN A 406 -4.72 1.56 -12.53
CA ASN A 406 -3.84 2.38 -13.36
C ASN A 406 -2.34 2.03 -13.25
N GLY A 407 -1.96 1.18 -12.28
CA GLY A 407 -0.62 0.66 -12.09
C GLY A 407 0.41 1.65 -11.53
N TYR A 408 -0.02 2.83 -11.11
CA TYR A 408 0.87 3.88 -10.60
C TYR A 408 0.49 4.36 -9.20
N PHE A 409 -0.76 4.21 -8.79
CA PHE A 409 -1.22 4.68 -7.48
C PHE A 409 -1.40 3.54 -6.50
N LEU A 410 -1.02 3.80 -5.27
CA LEU A 410 -1.30 2.98 -4.11
C LEU A 410 -2.02 3.83 -3.07
N ALA A 411 -3.17 3.36 -2.60
CA ALA A 411 -3.87 3.95 -1.47
C ALA A 411 -3.63 3.10 -0.23
N THR A 412 -3.32 3.74 0.88
CA THR A 412 -3.08 3.09 2.18
C THR A 412 -3.86 3.79 3.27
N ALA A 413 -4.46 3.04 4.18
CA ALA A 413 -5.28 3.52 5.28
C ALA A 413 -4.65 3.20 6.64
N ALA A 414 -4.62 4.19 7.52
CA ALA A 414 -4.13 4.08 8.90
C ALA A 414 -4.96 4.97 9.85
N LEU A 415 -4.44 5.25 11.05
CA LEU A 415 -5.11 6.10 12.05
C LEU A 415 -5.22 7.56 11.56
N ASP A 416 -4.21 8.06 10.85
CA ASP A 416 -4.19 9.43 10.30
C ASP A 416 -4.99 9.61 9.00
N GLY A 417 -5.80 8.61 8.61
CA GLY A 417 -6.63 8.62 7.41
C GLY A 417 -6.00 7.86 6.25
N VAL A 418 -6.23 8.33 5.03
CA VAL A 418 -5.77 7.66 3.80
C VAL A 418 -4.69 8.48 3.11
N LYS A 419 -3.60 7.83 2.71
CA LYS A 419 -2.55 8.42 1.89
C LYS A 419 -2.52 7.79 0.51
N LEU A 420 -2.31 8.63 -0.50
CA LEU A 420 -2.10 8.20 -1.88
C LEU A 420 -0.64 8.41 -2.29
N TRP A 421 -0.04 7.35 -2.80
CA TRP A 421 1.36 7.28 -3.21
C TRP A 421 1.46 7.13 -4.72
N ASP A 422 2.33 7.90 -5.37
CA ASP A 422 2.71 7.68 -6.77
C ASP A 422 3.95 6.79 -6.80
N LEU A 423 3.81 5.55 -7.26
CA LEU A 423 4.87 4.54 -7.30
C LEU A 423 6.04 4.92 -8.21
N ARG A 424 5.85 5.86 -9.16
CA ARG A 424 6.95 6.32 -10.04
C ARG A 424 7.78 7.41 -9.38
N LYS A 425 7.15 8.24 -8.56
CA LYS A 425 7.79 9.37 -7.85
C LYS A 425 8.17 9.02 -6.42
N LEU A 426 7.72 7.86 -5.94
CA LEU A 426 7.92 7.35 -4.59
C LEU A 426 7.58 8.36 -3.50
N ARG A 427 6.49 9.11 -3.67
CA ARG A 427 6.07 10.13 -2.73
C ARG A 427 4.57 10.15 -2.52
N ASN A 428 4.16 10.59 -1.34
CA ASN A 428 2.78 10.97 -1.10
C ASN A 428 2.45 12.20 -1.96
N PHE A 429 1.32 12.15 -2.66
CA PHE A 429 0.81 13.31 -3.42
C PHE A 429 -0.55 13.78 -2.92
N ARG A 430 -1.24 13.00 -2.10
CA ARG A 430 -2.53 13.35 -1.50
C ARG A 430 -2.71 12.63 -0.17
N THR A 431 -3.30 13.32 0.79
CA THR A 431 -3.75 12.77 2.07
C THR A 431 -5.21 13.15 2.27
N PHE A 432 -6.03 12.19 2.69
CA PHE A 432 -7.41 12.39 3.14
C PHE A 432 -7.42 12.24 4.66
N SER A 433 -7.82 13.29 5.36
CA SER A 433 -8.02 13.24 6.80
C SER A 433 -9.19 12.30 7.14
N PRO A 434 -9.14 11.59 8.28
CA PRO A 434 -10.26 10.80 8.75
C PRO A 434 -11.47 11.71 9.02
N TYR A 435 -12.68 11.16 8.92
CA TYR A 435 -13.89 11.91 9.26
C TYR A 435 -13.96 12.21 10.76
N ASP A 436 -13.66 11.20 11.56
CA ASP A 436 -13.65 11.24 13.02
C ASP A 436 -12.22 10.95 13.49
N PRO A 437 -11.56 11.88 14.22
CA PRO A 437 -10.22 11.68 14.75
C PRO A 437 -10.08 10.44 15.66
N ASP A 438 -11.16 10.04 16.33
CA ASP A 438 -11.15 8.93 17.29
C ASP A 438 -11.36 7.56 16.62
N THR A 439 -11.69 7.53 15.33
CA THR A 439 -11.96 6.29 14.59
C THR A 439 -10.97 6.09 13.45
N PRO A 440 -10.14 5.03 13.50
CA PRO A 440 -9.18 4.75 12.44
C PRO A 440 -9.91 4.43 11.13
N THR A 441 -9.27 4.78 10.02
CA THR A 441 -9.71 4.31 8.71
C THR A 441 -9.25 2.87 8.53
N ASN A 442 -10.20 1.96 8.35
CA ASN A 442 -9.91 0.52 8.32
C ASN A 442 -9.97 -0.07 6.91
N ALA A 443 -10.64 0.60 5.98
CA ALA A 443 -10.83 0.10 4.63
C ALA A 443 -10.52 1.17 3.58
N VAL A 444 -9.85 0.77 2.52
CA VAL A 444 -9.64 1.59 1.33
C VAL A 444 -9.59 0.68 0.10
N GLU A 445 -10.30 1.07 -0.95
CA GLU A 445 -10.39 0.26 -2.16
C GLU A 445 -10.57 1.12 -3.42
N PHE A 446 -9.75 0.86 -4.43
CA PHE A 446 -10.01 1.29 -5.80
C PHE A 446 -10.97 0.32 -6.48
N ASP A 447 -11.87 0.85 -7.30
CA ASP A 447 -12.66 0.03 -8.19
C ASP A 447 -11.79 -0.54 -9.34
N PHE A 448 -12.29 -1.58 -10.00
CA PHE A 448 -11.55 -2.23 -11.09
C PHE A 448 -11.28 -1.29 -12.28
N SER A 449 -12.14 -0.29 -12.54
CA SER A 449 -11.88 0.68 -13.61
C SER A 449 -10.80 1.71 -13.23
N GLY A 450 -10.53 1.89 -11.93
CA GLY A 450 -9.62 2.90 -11.40
C GLY A 450 -10.21 4.33 -11.43
N SER A 451 -11.52 4.46 -11.60
CA SER A 451 -12.26 5.73 -11.66
C SER A 451 -12.86 6.15 -10.32
N TYR A 452 -12.95 5.24 -9.36
CA TYR A 452 -13.54 5.44 -8.04
C TYR A 452 -12.63 4.90 -6.93
N LEU A 453 -12.65 5.58 -5.79
CA LEU A 453 -11.96 5.18 -4.56
C LEU A 453 -12.96 5.21 -3.41
N ALA A 454 -13.17 4.09 -2.76
CA ALA A 454 -13.94 4.01 -1.53
C ALA A 454 -13.02 4.05 -0.31
N ILE A 455 -13.41 4.81 0.70
CA ILE A 455 -12.74 4.91 2.00
C ILE A 455 -13.77 4.58 3.08
N GLY A 456 -13.43 3.64 3.97
CA GLY A 456 -14.29 3.20 5.07
C GLY A 456 -13.61 3.40 6.44
N GLY A 457 -14.29 4.15 7.31
CA GLY A 457 -13.91 4.37 8.72
C GLY A 457 -15.15 4.42 9.60
N SER A 458 -15.49 5.60 10.13
CA SER A 458 -16.80 5.87 10.74
C SER A 458 -17.90 5.95 9.69
N ASP A 459 -17.64 6.69 8.62
CA ASP A 459 -18.46 6.79 7.42
C ASP A 459 -17.83 6.01 6.26
N ILE A 460 -18.59 5.89 5.16
CA ILE A 460 -18.06 5.43 3.87
C ILE A 460 -18.15 6.58 2.89
N ARG A 461 -17.02 6.92 2.27
CA ARG A 461 -16.92 7.97 1.25
C ARG A 461 -16.45 7.39 -0.06
N VAL A 462 -17.13 7.77 -1.13
CA VAL A 462 -16.75 7.42 -2.49
C VAL A 462 -16.22 8.67 -3.18
N TYR A 463 -14.97 8.60 -3.62
CA TYR A 463 -14.28 9.65 -4.33
C TYR A 463 -14.20 9.33 -5.82
N GLN A 464 -14.31 10.36 -6.64
CA GLN A 464 -13.92 10.28 -8.04
C GLN A 464 -12.40 10.32 -8.15
N VAL A 465 -11.83 9.30 -8.79
CA VAL A 465 -10.42 9.25 -9.16
C VAL A 465 -10.29 9.96 -10.49
N ALA A 466 -10.00 11.25 -10.44
CA ALA A 466 -9.65 12.01 -11.62
C ALA A 466 -8.13 11.93 -11.87
N ASN A 467 -7.67 12.31 -13.08
CA ASN A 467 -6.25 12.46 -13.35
C ASN A 467 -5.59 13.33 -12.27
N VAL A 468 -4.30 13.16 -11.98
CA VAL A 468 -3.53 13.90 -10.92
C VAL A 468 -3.76 15.42 -10.92
N LYS A 469 -4.22 16.01 -12.04
CA LYS A 469 -4.50 17.44 -12.22
C LYS A 469 -5.94 17.87 -11.88
N VAL A 470 -6.89 16.95 -11.77
CA VAL A 470 -8.30 17.23 -11.48
C VAL A 470 -8.58 16.84 -10.02
N GLU A 471 -9.44 17.60 -9.36
CA GLU A 471 -9.74 17.45 -7.94
C GLU A 471 -10.38 16.08 -7.63
N TRP A 472 -10.00 15.52 -6.49
CA TRP A 472 -10.57 14.27 -5.95
C TRP A 472 -11.87 14.62 -5.21
N ASN A 473 -12.96 14.66 -5.96
CA ASN A 473 -14.25 15.07 -5.43
C ASN A 473 -14.94 13.92 -4.70
N VAL A 474 -15.54 14.22 -3.55
CA VAL A 474 -16.46 13.29 -2.87
C VAL A 474 -17.74 13.25 -3.69
N ILE A 475 -18.07 12.08 -4.23
CA ILE A 475 -19.33 11.85 -4.97
C ILE A 475 -20.45 11.55 -3.97
N LYS A 476 -20.16 10.68 -3.00
CA LYS A 476 -21.15 10.18 -2.06
C LYS A 476 -20.54 9.95 -0.69
N THR A 477 -21.25 10.42 0.33
CA THR A 477 -21.06 10.00 1.72
C THR A 477 -22.26 9.12 2.09
N LEU A 478 -21.97 7.85 2.39
CA LEU A 478 -22.94 6.90 2.92
C LEU A 478 -23.10 7.12 4.43
N PRO A 479 -24.22 6.67 5.03
CA PRO A 479 -24.54 6.96 6.42
C PRO A 479 -23.40 6.59 7.38
N ASP A 480 -23.23 7.42 8.42
CA ASP A 480 -22.30 7.16 9.51
C ASP A 480 -22.75 5.92 10.29
N LEU A 481 -21.85 4.93 10.37
CA LEU A 481 -22.09 3.68 11.08
C LEU A 481 -21.39 3.65 12.45
N SER A 482 -20.76 4.76 12.88
CA SER A 482 -20.05 4.87 14.16
C SER A 482 -20.87 4.40 15.37
N GLY A 483 -22.18 4.71 15.40
CA GLY A 483 -23.09 4.33 16.47
C GLY A 483 -23.55 2.86 16.47
N THR A 484 -23.44 2.16 15.34
CA THR A 484 -23.86 0.75 15.21
C THR A 484 -22.67 -0.22 15.14
N GLY A 485 -21.54 0.21 14.57
CA GLY A 485 -20.31 -0.55 14.44
C GLY A 485 -19.42 0.00 13.33
N LYS A 486 -18.11 0.14 13.60
CA LYS A 486 -17.10 0.66 12.67
C LYS A 486 -17.06 -0.15 11.38
N VAL A 487 -16.82 0.53 10.26
CA VAL A 487 -16.60 -0.13 8.96
C VAL A 487 -15.23 -0.78 8.98
N THR A 488 -15.18 -2.02 8.51
CA THR A 488 -13.94 -2.84 8.49
C THR A 488 -13.51 -3.21 7.09
N SER A 489 -14.46 -3.34 6.16
CA SER A 489 -14.17 -3.70 4.78
C SER A 489 -15.18 -3.06 3.84
N VAL A 490 -14.71 -2.63 2.67
CA VAL A 490 -15.51 -2.04 1.60
C VAL A 490 -15.03 -2.66 0.30
N LYS A 491 -15.93 -3.13 -0.56
CA LYS A 491 -15.63 -3.76 -1.85
C LYS A 491 -16.56 -3.21 -2.93
N PHE A 492 -16.02 -2.93 -4.11
CA PHE A 492 -16.87 -2.60 -5.27
C PHE A 492 -17.38 -3.87 -5.94
N GLY A 493 -18.68 -3.91 -6.24
CA GLY A 493 -19.25 -4.90 -7.15
C GLY A 493 -18.77 -4.69 -8.59
N ALA A 494 -19.15 -5.62 -9.47
CA ALA A 494 -18.81 -5.54 -10.89
C ALA A 494 -19.22 -4.17 -11.49
N ASP A 495 -18.28 -3.54 -12.18
CA ASP A 495 -18.45 -2.22 -12.81
C ASP A 495 -18.98 -1.12 -11.85
N ALA A 496 -18.61 -1.24 -10.57
CA ALA A 496 -19.02 -0.34 -9.50
C ALA A 496 -20.54 -0.17 -9.34
N LYS A 497 -21.37 -1.08 -9.87
CA LYS A 497 -22.85 -1.01 -9.81
C LYS A 497 -23.41 -1.00 -8.39
N TYR A 498 -22.69 -1.59 -7.46
CA TYR A 498 -22.98 -1.55 -6.05
C TYR A 498 -21.68 -1.54 -5.23
N ILE A 499 -21.80 -1.23 -3.96
CA ILE A 499 -20.73 -1.26 -2.96
C ILE A 499 -21.18 -2.17 -1.83
N ALA A 500 -20.40 -3.20 -1.54
CA ALA A 500 -20.59 -4.03 -0.37
C ALA A 500 -19.78 -3.45 0.80
N VAL A 501 -20.37 -3.41 1.98
CA VAL A 501 -19.75 -2.90 3.20
C VAL A 501 -19.92 -3.93 4.32
N GLY A 502 -18.79 -4.33 4.89
CA GLY A 502 -18.72 -5.13 6.11
C GLY A 502 -18.43 -4.26 7.33
N SER A 503 -19.13 -4.52 8.44
CA SER A 503 -19.00 -3.76 9.67
C SER A 503 -18.89 -4.62 10.92
N MET A 504 -18.42 -4.01 12.00
CA MET A 504 -18.28 -4.63 13.32
C MET A 504 -19.61 -5.07 13.94
N ASP A 505 -20.74 -4.59 13.44
CA ASP A 505 -22.08 -4.94 13.90
C ASP A 505 -22.61 -6.27 13.35
N ARG A 506 -21.78 -7.02 12.59
CA ARG A 506 -22.06 -8.30 11.89
C ARG A 506 -22.85 -8.21 10.59
N ASN A 507 -23.24 -7.02 10.16
CA ASN A 507 -24.05 -6.85 8.98
C ASN A 507 -23.19 -6.65 7.74
N LEU A 508 -23.55 -7.39 6.68
CA LEU A 508 -23.17 -7.07 5.32
C LEU A 508 -24.23 -6.12 4.75
N ARG A 509 -23.83 -4.90 4.38
CA ARG A 509 -24.70 -3.90 3.75
C ARG A 509 -24.35 -3.75 2.28
N ILE A 510 -25.37 -3.72 1.42
CA ILE A 510 -25.21 -3.48 0.00
C ILE A 510 -25.79 -2.11 -0.32
N PHE A 511 -24.99 -1.25 -0.96
CA PHE A 511 -25.39 0.07 -1.43
C PHE A 511 -25.35 0.11 -2.95
N GLY A 512 -26.43 0.58 -3.58
CA GLY A 512 -26.51 0.68 -5.04
C GLY A 512 -27.72 1.51 -5.45
N LEU A 513 -28.09 1.43 -6.73
CA LEU A 513 -29.26 2.16 -7.23
C LEU A 513 -30.58 1.57 -6.70
N PRO A 514 -31.53 2.42 -6.25
CA PRO A 514 -32.85 1.96 -5.85
C PRO A 514 -33.62 1.44 -7.07
N GLY A 515 -33.99 0.15 -7.07
CA GLY A 515 -34.84 -0.47 -8.09
C GLY A 515 -34.22 -1.64 -8.87
N ASP A 516 -32.91 -1.91 -8.73
CA ASP A 516 -32.24 -2.99 -9.48
C ASP A 516 -32.58 -4.42 -8.98
N ASP A 517 -33.20 -4.57 -7.81
CA ASP A 517 -33.56 -5.88 -7.25
C ASP A 517 -34.86 -6.48 -7.84
N GLN A 518 -35.60 -5.78 -8.71
CA GLN A 518 -36.89 -6.25 -9.27
C GLN A 518 -36.84 -6.69 -10.74
N MET A 519 -35.68 -6.72 -11.40
CA MET A 519 -35.62 -6.93 -12.86
C MET A 519 -35.48 -8.38 -13.36
N ASP A 520 -35.46 -9.41 -12.49
CA ASP A 520 -35.36 -10.81 -12.94
C ASP A 520 -36.58 -11.70 -12.66
N GLU A 521 -37.63 -11.24 -11.96
CA GLU A 521 -38.87 -12.02 -11.81
C GLU A 521 -39.85 -11.90 -13.01
N SER A 522 -39.62 -10.97 -13.94
CA SER A 522 -40.54 -10.71 -15.05
C SER A 522 -40.22 -11.40 -16.38
N LYS A 523 -39.14 -12.20 -16.47
CA LYS A 523 -38.77 -12.92 -17.70
C LYS A 523 -39.01 -14.43 -17.71
N SER A 524 -39.60 -15.00 -16.65
CA SER A 524 -40.00 -16.41 -16.63
C SER A 524 -41.49 -16.66 -16.87
N SER A 525 -42.26 -15.63 -17.25
CA SER A 525 -43.72 -15.72 -17.44
C SER A 525 -44.25 -15.11 -18.75
N ALA A 526 -43.44 -15.09 -19.82
CA ALA A 526 -43.94 -14.83 -21.18
C ALA A 526 -42.99 -15.39 -22.25
N GLU A 527 -43.18 -16.68 -22.58
CA GLU A 527 -43.28 -17.31 -23.93
C GLU A 527 -42.92 -18.80 -23.88
#